data_AF-A0A3D3ELM3-F1
#
_entry.id   AF-A0A3D3ELM3-F1
#
_cell.length_a   1.000
_cell.length_b   1.000
_cell.length_c   1.000
_cell.angle_alpha   90.00
_cell.angle_beta   90.00
_cell.angle_gamma   90.00
#
_symmetry.space_group_name_H-M   'P 1'
#
loop_
_entity.id
_entity.type
_entity.pdbx_description
1 polymer ?
#
loop_
_entity_poly.entity_id
_entity_poly.type
_entity_poly.pdbx_seq_one_letter_code
_entity_poly.pdbx_strand_id
1 'polypeptide(L)'
;AHCGKEITAGDIVKGFEYDKDKYVVITEEEIEKIKTEKEKSIQILHFAQLNQISPVYYDKTYQAAPEAGGEKAFELLRSALMA
;
A
#
# COMPACT_ATOMS: atom_id res chain seq x y z
N ALA A 1 30.85 -11.91 -28.23
CA ALA A 1 31.50 -13.14 -27.73
C ALA A 1 30.59 -13.72 -26.65
N HIS A 2 29.86 -14.79 -26.94
CA HIS A 2 28.99 -15.42 -25.95
C HIS A 2 29.84 -16.35 -25.09
N CYS A 3 30.07 -15.98 -23.83
CA CYS A 3 30.68 -16.90 -22.87
C CYS A 3 29.67 -18.03 -22.61
N GLY A 4 30.06 -19.27 -22.85
CA GLY A 4 29.21 -20.46 -22.70
C GLY A 4 28.91 -20.82 -21.23
N LYS A 5 28.72 -19.82 -20.37
CA LYS A 5 28.29 -20.02 -18.99
C LYS A 5 26.77 -20.02 -18.94
N GLU A 6 26.23 -21.03 -18.29
CA GLU A 6 24.80 -21.15 -18.00
C GLU A 6 24.38 -20.03 -17.05
N ILE A 7 23.38 -19.25 -17.46
CA ILE A 7 22.83 -18.15 -16.67
C ILE A 7 21.77 -18.76 -15.74
N THR A 8 21.98 -18.60 -14.44
CA THR A 8 21.00 -19.02 -13.43
C THR A 8 20.03 -17.87 -13.15
N ALA A 9 18.88 -18.14 -12.52
CA ALA A 9 17.91 -17.10 -12.19
C ALA A 9 18.49 -15.99 -11.30
N GLY A 10 19.54 -16.27 -10.51
CA GLY A 10 20.24 -15.29 -9.69
C GLY A 10 21.12 -14.31 -10.47
N ASP A 11 21.47 -14.65 -11.71
CA ASP A 11 22.26 -13.78 -12.60
C ASP A 11 21.37 -12.77 -13.37
N ILE A 12 20.04 -12.89 -13.25
CA ILE A 12 19.05 -12.04 -13.92
C ILE A 12 18.57 -10.95 -12.95
N VAL A 13 19.02 -9.72 -13.16
CA VAL A 13 18.56 -8.55 -12.38
C VAL A 13 17.54 -7.73 -13.16
N LYS A 14 16.50 -7.25 -12.47
CA LYS A 14 15.50 -6.33 -13.05
C LYS A 14 16.04 -4.89 -12.98
N GLY A 15 16.38 -4.33 -14.13
CA GLY A 15 16.74 -2.91 -14.26
C GLY A 15 15.55 -2.08 -14.69
N PHE A 16 15.37 -0.89 -14.10
CA PHE A 16 14.44 0.13 -14.58
C PHE A 16 15.20 1.14 -15.44
N GLU A 17 14.75 1.39 -16.66
CA GLU A 17 15.36 2.39 -17.56
C GLU A 17 14.88 3.78 -17.17
N TYR A 18 15.82 4.67 -16.80
CA TYR A 18 15.49 6.05 -16.39
C TYR A 18 15.91 7.10 -17.41
N ASP A 19 16.79 6.72 -18.35
CA ASP A 19 17.26 7.52 -19.46
C ASP A 19 17.71 6.55 -20.56
N LYS A 20 17.78 7.01 -21.80
CA LYS A 20 18.09 6.16 -22.94
C LYS A 20 19.42 5.43 -22.71
N ASP A 21 19.36 4.10 -22.75
CA ASP A 21 20.50 3.20 -22.51
C ASP A 21 21.09 3.27 -21.08
N LYS A 22 20.37 3.84 -20.11
CA LYS A 22 20.77 3.88 -18.69
C LYS A 22 19.75 3.17 -17.80
N TYR A 23 20.23 2.17 -17.07
CA TYR A 23 19.42 1.34 -16.19
C TYR A 23 19.85 1.52 -14.72
N VAL A 24 18.88 1.63 -13.83
CA VAL A 24 19.10 1.43 -12.38
C VAL A 24 18.63 0.03 -12.03
N VAL A 25 19.52 -0.76 -11.42
CA VAL A 25 19.15 -2.04 -10.81
C VAL A 25 18.43 -1.72 -9.51
N ILE A 26 17.17 -2.11 -9.41
CA ILE A 26 16.39 -1.96 -8.19
C ILE A 26 16.14 -3.37 -7.65
N THR A 27 16.71 -3.67 -6.49
CA THR A 27 16.48 -4.94 -5.81
C THR A 27 15.15 -4.93 -5.07
N GLU A 28 14.53 -6.11 -4.88
CA GLU A 28 13.31 -6.23 -4.06
C GLU A 28 13.54 -5.73 -2.62
N GLU A 29 14.74 -5.93 -2.08
CA GLU A 29 15.14 -5.43 -0.76
C GLU A 29 15.16 -3.89 -0.68
N GLU A 30 15.61 -3.21 -1.74
CA GLU A 30 15.55 -1.74 -1.82
C GLU A 30 14.10 -1.25 -1.91
N ILE A 31 13.24 -1.94 -2.67
CA ILE A 31 11.80 -1.63 -2.71
C ILE A 31 11.16 -1.81 -1.33
N GLU A 32 11.52 -2.85 -0.60
CA GLU A 32 11.04 -3.07 0.77
C GLU A 32 11.56 -2.01 1.75
N LYS A 33 12.82 -1.58 1.63
CA LYS A 33 13.38 -0.48 2.45
C LYS A 33 12.76 0.88 2.15
N ILE A 34 12.36 1.14 0.90
CA ILE A 34 11.69 2.39 0.49
C ILE A 34 10.24 2.43 0.97
N LYS A 35 9.60 1.27 1.17
CA LYS A 35 8.29 1.22 1.84
C LYS A 35 8.51 1.67 3.28
N THR A 36 8.40 2.99 3.50
CA THR A 36 8.29 3.61 4.83
C THR A 36 7.39 2.75 5.67
N GLU A 37 7.82 2.47 6.91
CA GLU A 37 7.09 1.66 7.88
C GLU A 37 5.61 1.94 7.71
N LYS A 38 4.87 0.95 7.22
CA LYS A 38 3.43 1.06 7.13
C LYS A 38 2.97 1.23 8.55
N GLU A 39 2.76 2.48 8.97
CA GLU A 39 1.99 2.77 10.16
C GLU A 39 0.69 1.99 9.96
N LYS A 40 0.52 0.90 10.72
CA LYS A 40 -0.71 0.10 10.71
C LYS A 40 -1.84 0.84 11.42
N SER A 41 -1.72 2.17 11.55
CA SER A 41 -2.69 3.06 12.15
C SER A 41 -3.63 3.57 11.07
N ILE A 42 -4.93 3.57 11.38
CA ILE A 42 -5.94 4.19 10.52
C ILE A 42 -6.04 5.65 10.95
N GLN A 43 -5.62 6.57 10.09
CA GLN A 43 -5.75 8.00 10.33
C GLN A 43 -7.03 8.53 9.66
N ILE A 44 -7.86 9.24 10.44
CA ILE A 44 -9.07 9.87 9.92
C ILE A 44 -8.68 11.21 9.29
N LEU A 45 -8.85 11.34 7.97
CA LEU A 45 -8.55 12.57 7.24
C LEU A 45 -9.76 13.47 7.08
N HIS A 46 -10.93 12.89 6.78
CA HIS A 46 -12.14 13.64 6.49
C HIS A 46 -13.39 12.76 6.67
N PHE A 47 -14.54 13.41 6.91
CA PHE A 47 -15.85 12.78 6.97
C PHE A 47 -16.68 13.20 5.77
N ALA A 48 -17.10 12.23 4.95
CA ALA A 48 -17.89 12.47 3.75
C ALA A 48 -19.22 11.71 3.81
N GLN A 49 -20.24 12.26 3.17
CA GLN A 49 -21.51 11.54 2.98
C GLN A 49 -21.36 10.49 1.89
N LEU A 50 -22.10 9.38 2.00
CA LEU A 50 -21.97 8.24 1.08
C LEU A 50 -22.24 8.63 -0.39
N ASN A 51 -23.18 9.54 -0.62
CA ASN A 51 -23.54 10.05 -1.96
C ASN A 51 -22.45 10.92 -2.61
N GLN A 52 -21.42 11.35 -1.86
CA GLN A 52 -20.30 12.14 -2.38
C GLN A 52 -19.21 11.24 -2.99
N ILE A 53 -19.23 9.93 -2.70
CA ILE A 53 -18.22 8.99 -3.17
C ILE A 53 -18.81 8.14 -4.30
N SER A 54 -18.29 8.29 -5.52
CA SER A 54 -18.73 7.47 -6.64
C SER A 54 -18.37 5.99 -6.41
N PRO A 55 -19.29 5.04 -6.65
CA PRO A 55 -19.03 3.61 -6.48
C PRO A 55 -17.85 3.08 -7.30
N VAL A 56 -17.43 3.79 -8.36
CA VAL A 56 -16.26 3.44 -9.17
C VAL A 56 -14.94 3.45 -8.37
N TYR A 57 -14.92 4.16 -7.23
CA TYR A 57 -13.74 4.24 -6.35
C TYR A 57 -13.70 3.12 -5.30
N TYR A 58 -14.68 2.22 -5.25
CA TYR A 58 -14.69 1.13 -4.28
C TYR A 58 -13.84 -0.04 -4.79
N ASP A 59 -12.79 -0.38 -4.03
CA ASP A 59 -11.93 -1.55 -4.31
C ASP A 59 -12.30 -2.72 -3.39
N LYS A 60 -12.15 -2.54 -2.08
CA LYS A 60 -12.39 -3.58 -1.06
C LYS A 60 -13.20 -3.06 0.11
N THR A 61 -14.14 -3.88 0.55
CA THR A 61 -14.95 -3.62 1.74
C THR A 61 -14.27 -4.22 2.97
N TYR A 62 -14.01 -3.38 3.96
CA TYR A 62 -13.47 -3.79 5.25
C TYR A 62 -14.49 -3.55 6.36
N GLN A 63 -14.54 -4.44 7.34
CA GLN A 63 -15.29 -4.22 8.57
C GLN A 63 -14.30 -3.82 9.68
N ALA A 64 -14.65 -2.78 10.42
CA ALA A 64 -13.89 -2.34 11.59
C ALA A 64 -14.68 -2.66 12.86
N ALA A 65 -13.99 -3.16 13.87
CA ALA A 65 -14.52 -3.38 15.21
C ALA A 65 -13.54 -2.80 16.23
N PRO A 66 -14.02 -2.25 17.36
CA PRO A 66 -13.15 -1.75 18.41
C PRO A 66 -12.40 -2.89 19.09
N GLU A 67 -11.16 -2.64 19.48
CA GLU A 67 -10.44 -3.47 20.44
C GLU A 67 -10.95 -3.19 21.87
N ALA A 68 -10.61 -4.09 22.79
CA ALA A 68 -11.01 -3.98 24.19
C ALA A 68 -10.60 -2.63 24.81
N GLY A 69 -11.56 -1.91 25.39
CA GLY A 69 -11.36 -0.56 25.94
C GLY A 69 -11.57 0.59 24.95
N GLY A 70 -11.72 0.31 23.65
CA GLY A 70 -12.01 1.29 22.60
C GLY A 70 -13.50 1.47 22.30
N GLU A 71 -14.38 0.70 22.94
CA GLU A 71 -15.79 0.57 22.55
C GLU A 71 -16.54 1.89 22.66
N LYS A 72 -16.31 2.67 23.72
CA LYS A 72 -16.99 3.95 23.93
C LYS A 72 -16.64 4.98 22.85
N ALA A 73 -15.35 5.08 22.50
CA ALA A 73 -14.89 6.04 21.50
C ALA A 73 -15.38 5.64 20.10
N PHE A 74 -15.32 4.34 19.78
CA PHE A 74 -15.83 3.81 18.52
C PHE A 74 -17.35 4.01 18.38
N GLU A 75 -18.12 3.75 19.43
CA GLU A 75 -19.58 3.91 19.40
C GLU A 75 -20.01 5.38 19.27
N LEU A 76 -19.28 6.30 19.92
CA LEU A 76 -19.50 7.73 19.75
C LEU A 76 -19.28 8.17 18.30
N LEU A 77 -18.17 7.72 17.69
CA LEU A 77 -17.86 8.01 16.29
C LEU A 77 -18.92 7.44 15.36
N ARG A 78 -19.31 6.17 15.56
CA ARG A 78 -20.35 5.50 14.77
C ARG A 78 -21.68 6.25 14.85
N SER A 79 -22.08 6.67 16.04
CA SER A 79 -23.31 7.43 16.26
C SER A 79 -23.28 8.79 15.56
N ALA A 80 -22.16 9.50 15.61
CA ALA A 80 -21.99 10.79 14.94
C ALA A 80 -22.05 10.70 13.41
N LEU A 81 -21.64 9.57 12.83
CA LEU A 81 -21.72 9.33 11.38
C LEU A 81 -23.11 8.90 10.88
N MET A 82 -23.97 8.46 11.80
CA MET A 82 -25.33 8.02 11.49
C MET A 82 -26.40 9.10 11.73
N ALA A 83 -26.05 10.15 12.48
CA ALA A 83 -26.89 11.32 12.71
C ALA A 83 -26.89 12.24 11.47
#